data_AF-A0A8J3BFA4-F1
#
_entry.id   AF-A0A8J3BFA4-F1
#
_cell.length_a   1.000
_cell.length_b   1.000
_cell.length_c   1.000
_cell.angle_alpha   90.00
_cell.angle_beta   90.00
_cell.angle_gamma   90.00
#
_symmetry.space_group_name_H-M   'P 1'
#
loop_
_entity.id
_entity.type
_entity.pdbx_description
1 polymer ?
#
loop_
_entity_poly.entity_id
_entity_poly.type
_entity_poly.pdbx_seq_one_letter_code
_entity_poly.pdbx_strand_id
1 'polypeptide(L)'
;MAKRERGFSLLEMLVVLFVIGVLLMIALPNFRGAAERSQAKACYANQRLLFGQLEQYRLDKGTYPENLDLLVQEKYLQRVPRCPKDNAAYTVTVNGEEVTVTCPNHGEAKES
;
A
#
# COMPACT_ATOMS: atom_id res chain seq x y z
N MET A 1 25.26 -34.52 -53.65
CA MET A 1 24.32 -33.43 -53.95
C MET A 1 24.25 -32.51 -52.74
N ALA A 2 24.83 -31.31 -52.82
CA ALA A 2 24.82 -30.36 -51.70
C ALA A 2 23.44 -29.70 -51.60
N LYS A 3 22.75 -29.91 -50.47
CA LYS A 3 21.46 -29.29 -50.16
C LYS A 3 21.72 -27.78 -50.00
N ARG A 4 21.12 -26.96 -50.87
CA ARG A 4 21.18 -25.50 -50.73
C ARG A 4 20.46 -25.11 -49.44
N GLU A 5 21.22 -24.75 -48.42
CA GLU A 5 20.68 -24.12 -47.21
C GLU A 5 20.12 -22.76 -47.62
N ARG A 6 18.82 -22.57 -47.43
CA ARG A 6 18.15 -21.29 -47.64
C ARG A 6 18.51 -20.41 -46.44
N GLY A 7 19.43 -19.48 -46.62
CA GLY A 7 19.73 -18.44 -45.63
C GLY A 7 18.53 -17.50 -45.45
N PHE A 8 18.42 -16.91 -44.27
CA PHE A 8 17.42 -15.90 -43.94
C PHE A 8 17.46 -14.72 -44.93
N SER A 9 16.30 -14.22 -45.32
CA SER A 9 16.19 -13.01 -46.12
C SER A 9 16.34 -11.75 -45.26
N LEU A 10 16.87 -10.67 -45.86
CA LEU A 10 16.93 -9.35 -45.22
C LEU A 10 15.52 -8.85 -44.83
N LEU A 11 14.52 -9.21 -45.64
CA LEU A 11 13.13 -8.85 -45.42
C LEU A 11 12.54 -9.55 -44.18
N GLU A 12 12.89 -10.81 -43.92
CA GLU A 12 12.48 -11.52 -42.70
C GLU A 12 13.02 -10.84 -41.45
N MET A 13 14.29 -10.44 -41.44
CA MET A 13 14.87 -9.73 -40.29
C MET A 13 14.25 -8.35 -40.08
N LEU A 14 13.88 -7.65 -41.16
CA LEU A 14 13.20 -6.36 -41.07
C LEU A 14 11.82 -6.47 -40.42
N VAL A 15 11.02 -7.48 -40.81
CA VAL A 15 9.71 -7.72 -40.21
C VAL A 15 9.83 -8.11 -38.74
N VAL A 16 10.81 -8.94 -38.38
CA VAL A 16 11.07 -9.34 -36.98
C VAL A 16 11.43 -8.13 -36.12
N LEU A 17 12.35 -7.26 -36.57
CA LEU A 17 12.73 -6.05 -35.85
C LEU A 17 11.56 -5.06 -35.73
N PHE A 18 10.73 -4.95 -36.77
CA PHE A 18 9.52 -4.13 -36.73
C PHE A 18 8.55 -4.60 -35.63
N VAL A 19 8.25 -5.90 -35.57
CA VAL A 19 7.37 -6.47 -34.53
C VAL A 19 7.98 -6.30 -33.14
N ILE A 20 9.28 -6.56 -32.96
CA ILE A 20 9.97 -6.34 -31.68
C ILE A 20 9.88 -4.87 -31.25
N GLY A 21 10.07 -3.92 -32.18
CA GLY A 21 9.94 -2.49 -31.91
C GLY A 21 8.54 -2.10 -31.41
N VAL A 22 7.48 -2.63 -32.02
CA VAL A 22 6.09 -2.42 -31.59
C VAL A 22 5.84 -3.02 -30.20
N LEU A 23 6.34 -4.24 -29.94
CA LEU A 23 6.17 -4.90 -28.65
C LEU A 23 6.85 -4.13 -27.52
N LEU A 24 8.05 -3.59 -27.74
CA LEU A 24 8.77 -2.79 -26.74
C LEU A 24 8.00 -1.53 -26.33
N MET A 25 7.23 -0.91 -27.24
CA MET A 25 6.39 0.24 -26.90
C MET A 25 5.21 -0.12 -25.98
N ILE A 26 4.66 -1.34 -26.11
CA ILE A 26 3.49 -1.80 -25.33
C ILE A 26 3.92 -2.44 -24.00
N ALA A 27 5.17 -2.91 -23.91
CA ALA A 27 5.68 -3.72 -22.79
C ALA A 27 5.85 -2.96 -21.46
N LEU A 28 5.47 -1.69 -21.34
CA LEU A 28 5.53 -0.91 -20.10
C LEU A 28 4.13 -0.75 -19.48
N PRO A 29 3.57 -1.78 -18.82
CA PRO A 29 2.40 -1.56 -17.97
C PRO A 29 2.77 -0.62 -16.82
N ASN A 30 2.02 0.48 -16.68
CA ASN A 30 2.21 1.46 -15.61
C ASN A 30 1.70 0.91 -14.27
N PHE A 31 2.57 0.25 -13.51
CA PHE A 31 2.26 -0.29 -12.16
C PHE A 31 2.09 0.78 -11.06
N ARG A 32 2.30 2.06 -11.37
CA ARG A 32 2.27 3.17 -10.39
C ARG A 32 0.95 3.21 -9.60
N GLY A 33 -0.19 3.07 -10.29
CA GLY A 33 -1.50 3.10 -9.63
C GLY A 33 -1.80 1.89 -8.75
N ALA A 34 -1.21 0.72 -9.03
CA ALA A 34 -1.40 -0.47 -8.19
C ALA A 34 -0.67 -0.34 -6.86
N ALA A 35 0.55 0.21 -6.87
CA ALA A 35 1.34 0.46 -5.67
C ALA A 35 0.65 1.47 -4.74
N GLU A 36 0.20 2.61 -5.26
CA GLU A 36 -0.51 3.64 -4.46
C GLU A 36 -1.80 3.09 -3.82
N ARG A 37 -2.60 2.35 -4.58
CA ARG A 37 -3.82 1.69 -4.05
C ARG A 37 -3.49 0.68 -2.95
N SER A 38 -2.41 -0.08 -3.10
CA SER A 38 -1.98 -1.03 -2.08
C SER A 38 -1.53 -0.33 -0.80
N GLN A 39 -0.79 0.78 -0.92
CA GLN A 39 -0.35 1.57 0.22
C GLN A 39 -1.55 2.19 0.98
N ALA A 40 -2.54 2.71 0.25
CA ALA A 40 -3.76 3.24 0.84
C ALA A 40 -4.54 2.15 1.61
N LYS A 41 -4.73 0.97 1.02
CA LYS A 41 -5.40 -0.17 1.68
C LYS A 41 -4.68 -0.60 2.96
N ALA A 42 -3.36 -0.74 2.90
CA ALA A 42 -2.56 -1.07 4.08
C ALA A 42 -2.64 0.01 5.16
N CYS A 43 -2.68 1.30 4.75
CA CYS A 43 -2.88 2.41 5.66
C CYS A 43 -4.22 2.32 6.39
N TYR A 44 -5.32 2.06 5.68
CA TYR A 44 -6.64 1.92 6.29
C TYR A 44 -6.75 0.69 7.19
N ALA A 45 -6.10 -0.42 6.84
CA ALA A 45 -6.02 -1.59 7.71
C ALA A 45 -5.30 -1.28 9.03
N ASN A 46 -4.19 -0.55 8.99
CA ASN A 46 -3.48 -0.10 10.20
C ASN A 46 -4.36 0.82 11.07
N GLN A 47 -5.13 1.73 10.46
CA GLN A 47 -6.04 2.61 11.19
C GLN A 47 -7.15 1.82 11.89
N ARG A 48 -7.73 0.82 11.22
CA ARG A 48 -8.74 -0.08 11.83
C ARG A 48 -8.15 -0.90 12.98
N LEU A 49 -6.92 -1.38 12.84
CA LEU A 49 -6.20 -2.05 13.93
C LEU A 49 -6.02 -1.11 15.13
N LEU A 50 -5.55 0.11 14.89
CA LEU A 50 -5.39 1.13 15.94
C LEU A 50 -6.71 1.43 16.63
N PHE A 51 -7.78 1.65 15.87
CA PHE A 51 -9.12 1.89 16.41
C PHE A 51 -9.58 0.74 17.31
N GLY A 52 -9.43 -0.51 16.87
CA GLY A 52 -9.79 -1.67 17.69
C GLY A 52 -9.00 -1.76 19.00
N GLN A 53 -7.70 -1.42 18.98
CA GLN A 53 -6.87 -1.41 20.20
C GLN A 53 -7.18 -0.23 21.12
N LEU A 54 -7.52 0.93 20.56
CA LEU A 54 -7.96 2.09 21.33
C LEU A 54 -9.28 1.79 22.07
N GLU A 55 -10.23 1.15 21.38
CA GLU A 55 -11.49 0.76 22.00
C GLU A 55 -11.29 -0.33 23.05
N GLN A 56 -10.43 -1.32 22.79
CA GLN A 56 -10.09 -2.32 23.79
C GLN A 56 -9.47 -1.68 25.05
N TYR A 57 -8.54 -0.74 24.88
CA TYR A 57 -7.97 0.00 26.00
C TYR A 57 -9.05 0.77 26.78
N ARG A 58 -10.01 1.39 26.08
CA ARG A 58 -11.13 2.10 26.71
C ARG A 58 -12.03 1.15 27.50
N LEU A 59 -12.32 -0.04 26.98
CA LEU A 59 -13.11 -1.05 27.69
C LEU A 59 -12.42 -1.52 28.98
N ASP A 60 -11.09 -1.65 28.95
CA ASP A 60 -10.32 -2.14 30.10
C ASP A 60 -10.03 -1.05 31.15
N LYS A 61 -9.83 0.22 30.72
CA LYS A 61 -9.39 1.33 31.58
C LYS A 61 -10.44 2.42 31.80
N GLY A 62 -11.55 2.38 31.07
CA GLY A 62 -12.62 3.38 31.10
C GLY A 62 -12.31 4.69 30.40
N THR A 63 -11.13 4.85 29.81
CA THR A 63 -10.69 6.07 29.12
C THR A 63 -9.82 5.72 27.92
N TYR A 64 -9.75 6.59 26.91
CA TYR A 64 -8.76 6.47 25.84
C TYR A 64 -7.35 6.82 26.35
N PRO A 65 -6.29 6.23 25.75
CA PRO A 65 -4.92 6.53 26.16
C PRO A 65 -4.52 7.95 25.73
N GLU A 66 -3.69 8.63 26.53
CA GLU A 66 -3.19 9.98 26.23
C GLU A 66 -2.27 10.02 25.01
N ASN A 67 -1.60 8.91 24.72
CA ASN A 67 -0.72 8.76 23.56
C ASN A 67 -0.72 7.29 23.08
N LEU A 68 -0.33 7.08 21.81
CA LEU A 68 -0.27 5.75 21.22
C LEU A 68 0.83 4.86 21.82
N ASP A 69 1.87 5.44 22.43
CA ASP A 69 2.95 4.68 23.05
C ASP A 69 2.49 3.90 24.28
N LEU A 70 1.47 4.38 24.99
CA LEU A 70 0.83 3.66 26.10
C LEU A 70 0.25 2.31 25.65
N LEU A 71 -0.29 2.23 24.43
CA LEU A 71 -0.78 0.95 23.88
C LEU A 71 0.35 -0.07 23.73
N VAL A 72 1.59 0.39 23.48
CA VAL A 72 2.76 -0.49 23.41
C VAL A 72 3.24 -0.90 24.79
N GLN A 73 3.31 0.05 25.73
CA GLN A 73 3.74 -0.19 27.10
C GLN A 73 2.82 -1.18 27.83
N GLU A 74 1.51 -1.01 27.67
CA GLU A 74 0.48 -1.86 28.27
C GLU A 74 0.17 -3.12 27.42
N LYS A 75 0.97 -3.39 26.38
CA LYS A 75 0.92 -4.61 25.54
C LYS A 75 -0.36 -4.83 24.71
N TYR A 76 -1.13 -3.79 24.43
CA TYR A 76 -2.20 -3.82 23.41
C TYR A 76 -1.61 -3.88 21.99
N LEU A 77 -0.45 -3.24 21.79
CA LEU A 77 0.29 -3.27 20.54
C LEU A 77 1.72 -3.74 20.76
N GLN A 78 2.28 -4.46 19.80
CA GLN A 78 3.73 -4.75 19.79
C GLN A 78 4.54 -3.52 19.38
N ARG A 79 3.99 -2.70 18.49
CA ARG A 79 4.54 -1.43 18.03
C ARG A 79 3.43 -0.58 17.43
N VAL A 80 3.60 0.74 17.46
CA VAL A 80 2.69 1.65 16.75
C VAL A 80 2.94 1.50 15.24
N PRO A 81 1.93 1.08 14.44
CA PRO A 81 2.08 1.03 12.99
C PRO A 81 2.29 2.44 12.41
N ARG A 82 2.91 2.51 11.24
CA ARG A 82 3.20 3.75 10.52
C ARG A 82 2.59 3.72 9.13
N CYS A 83 2.40 4.90 8.54
CA CYS A 83 1.88 5.02 7.17
C CYS A 83 2.80 4.31 6.16
N PRO A 84 2.30 3.40 5.31
CA PRO A 84 3.12 2.69 4.31
C PRO A 84 3.72 3.56 3.20
N LYS A 85 3.24 4.79 3.03
CA LYS A 85 3.71 5.71 1.99
C LYS A 85 5.00 6.43 2.38
N ASP A 86 5.03 7.00 3.57
CA ASP A 86 6.13 7.89 4.02
C ASP A 86 6.48 7.70 5.51
N ASN A 87 6.10 6.57 6.10
CA ASN A 87 6.34 6.27 7.52
C ASN A 87 5.76 7.31 8.51
N ALA A 88 4.84 8.16 8.05
CA ALA A 88 4.18 9.18 8.85
C ALA A 88 3.41 8.57 10.02
N ALA A 89 3.40 9.28 11.16
CA ALA A 89 2.60 8.90 12.32
C ALA A 89 1.10 9.12 12.07
N TYR A 90 0.27 8.36 12.79
CA TYR A 90 -1.17 8.58 12.85
C TYR A 90 -1.51 9.55 13.96
N THR A 91 -2.54 10.37 13.76
CA THR A 91 -3.08 11.27 14.78
C THR A 91 -4.39 10.70 15.30
N VAL A 92 -4.57 10.75 16.61
CA VAL A 92 -5.80 10.30 17.28
C VAL A 92 -6.52 11.51 17.82
N THR A 93 -7.78 11.67 17.44
CA THR A 93 -8.66 12.73 17.94
C THR A 93 -9.79 12.06 18.72
N VAL A 94 -10.04 12.52 19.94
CA VAL A 94 -11.11 12.00 20.81
C VAL A 94 -12.16 13.08 20.97
N ASN A 95 -13.38 12.82 20.50
CA ASN A 95 -14.53 13.73 20.59
C ASN A 95 -15.57 13.12 21.54
N GLY A 96 -15.32 13.20 22.85
CA GLY A 96 -16.16 12.55 23.85
C GLY A 96 -15.96 11.03 23.84
N GLU A 97 -16.97 10.28 23.39
CA GLU A 97 -16.90 8.81 23.31
C GLU A 97 -16.39 8.31 21.94
N GLU A 98 -16.37 9.17 20.93
CA GLU A 98 -15.89 8.82 19.59
C GLU A 98 -14.38 9.04 19.47
N VAL A 99 -13.66 8.05 18.94
CA VAL A 99 -12.23 8.15 18.63
C VAL A 99 -12.00 8.03 17.14
N THR A 100 -11.22 8.95 16.59
CA THR A 100 -10.90 8.96 15.16
C THR A 100 -9.40 8.88 14.95
N VAL A 101 -8.97 7.97 14.09
CA VAL A 101 -7.57 7.81 13.69
C VAL A 101 -7.39 8.37 12.29
N THR A 102 -6.57 9.41 12.16
CA THR A 102 -6.34 10.10 10.89
C THR A 102 -4.90 9.87 10.41
N CYS A 103 -4.73 9.67 9.10
CA CYS A 103 -3.42 9.64 8.45
C CYS A 103 -3.21 10.93 7.64
N PRO A 104 -2.05 11.60 7.75
CA PRO A 104 -1.78 12.83 6.97
C PRO A 104 -1.73 12.58 5.45
N ASN A 105 -1.46 11.34 5.03
CA ASN A 105 -1.28 10.98 3.62
C ASN A 105 -2.55 10.42 2.94
N HIS A 106 -3.43 9.77 3.71
CA HIS A 106 -4.57 9.02 3.17
C HIS A 106 -5.90 9.41 3.81
N GLY A 107 -5.88 10.38 4.73
CA GLY A 107 -7.03 10.76 5.53
C GLY A 107 -7.43 9.67 6.51
N GLU A 108 -8.71 9.68 6.84
CA GLU A 108 -9.36 8.78 7.79
C GLU A 108 -9.90 7.55 7.06
N ALA A 109 -9.78 6.40 7.70
CA ALA A 109 -10.39 5.16 7.24
C ALA A 109 -11.91 5.32 7.37
N LYS A 110 -12.58 5.69 6.29
CA LYS A 110 -14.03 5.64 6.24
C LYS A 110 -14.47 4.19 6.42
N GLU A 111 -15.31 3.95 7.41
CA GLU A 111 -16.06 2.71 7.53
C GLU A 111 -16.90 2.58 6.25
N SER A 112 -16.59 1.56 5.47
CA SER A 112 -17.28 1.22 4.23
C SER A 112 -18.08 -0.04 4.48
#